data_AF-A0A531KI81-F1
#
_entry.id   AF-A0A531KI81-F1
#
_cell.length_a   1.000
_cell.length_b   1.000
_cell.length_c   1.000
_cell.angle_alpha   90.00
_cell.angle_beta   90.00
_cell.angle_gamma   90.00
#
_symmetry.space_group_name_H-M   'P 1'
#
loop_
_entity.id
_entity.type
_entity.pdbx_description
1 polymer ?
#
loop_
_entity_poly.entity_id
_entity_poly.type
_entity_poly.pdbx_seq_one_letter_code
_entity_poly.pdbx_strand_id
1 'polypeptide(L)'
;MPAESPDHSLVRLRVRPETIYVSKGRTVLATGRDGFFDNGSDQGLFVHQTRLLSRYRYLINGRPPYPVSVSNVAQHSWLGYYIAPVPKAAKRRPTISEIAQESIELRLSRYVGEGLHEDVDLVNFTQEKVQFMLELDLD
;
A
#
# COMPACT_ATOMS: atom_id res chain seq x y z
N MET A 1 15.05 38.35 -16.14
CA MET A 1 13.91 38.22 -15.20
C MET A 1 14.40 37.48 -13.98
N PRO A 2 14.48 38.09 -12.78
CA PRO A 2 14.78 37.34 -11.57
C PRO A 2 13.58 36.42 -11.24
N ALA A 3 13.86 35.18 -10.84
CA ALA A 3 12.84 34.23 -10.42
C ALA A 3 12.23 34.70 -9.10
N GLU A 4 10.90 34.87 -9.05
CA GLU A 4 10.17 35.19 -7.83
C GLU A 4 10.36 34.09 -6.78
N SER A 5 10.79 34.46 -5.58
CA SER A 5 10.83 33.57 -4.43
C SER A 5 9.39 33.20 -4.04
N PRO A 6 9.08 31.92 -3.80
CA PRO A 6 7.71 31.50 -3.50
C PRO A 6 7.19 32.17 -2.21
N ASP A 7 5.94 32.64 -2.26
CA ASP A 7 5.27 33.30 -1.15
C ASP A 7 5.11 32.35 0.04
N HIS A 8 5.70 32.73 1.17
CA HIS A 8 5.64 32.00 2.44
C HIS A 8 4.33 32.24 3.23
N SER A 9 3.38 33.02 2.70
CA SER A 9 2.13 33.40 3.38
C SER A 9 1.03 32.32 3.38
N LEU A 10 1.16 31.27 2.56
CA LEU A 10 0.13 30.24 2.45
C LEU A 10 0.33 29.11 3.48
N VAL A 11 -0.52 29.09 4.51
CA VAL A 11 -0.58 27.98 5.48
C VAL A 11 -1.15 26.74 4.78
N ARG A 12 -0.29 25.74 4.50
CA ARG A 12 -0.72 24.44 3.97
C ARG A 12 -1.19 23.52 5.11
N LEU A 13 -2.47 23.62 5.47
CA LEU A 13 -3.10 22.67 6.39
C LEU A 13 -3.19 21.29 5.75
N ARG A 14 -2.59 20.29 6.39
CA ARG A 14 -2.72 18.87 6.01
C ARG A 14 -3.37 18.11 7.16
N VAL A 15 -4.66 17.89 7.05
CA VAL A 15 -5.40 17.07 8.02
C VAL A 15 -5.08 15.61 7.74
N ARG A 16 -4.52 14.91 8.74
CA ARG A 16 -4.15 13.48 8.66
C ARG A 16 -3.26 13.13 7.45
N PRO A 17 -2.06 13.72 7.34
CA PRO A 17 -1.19 13.55 6.16
C PRO A 17 -0.71 12.12 5.92
N GLU A 18 -0.80 11.27 6.95
CA GLU A 18 -0.36 9.88 6.90
C GLU A 18 -1.48 8.88 6.57
N THR A 19 -2.69 9.39 6.28
CA THR A 19 -3.86 8.55 5.99
C THR A 19 -4.34 8.74 4.56
N ILE A 20 -4.55 7.63 3.86
CA ILE A 20 -5.18 7.58 2.55
C ILE A 20 -6.60 7.06 2.73
N TYR A 21 -7.57 7.75 2.12
CA TYR A 21 -8.98 7.36 2.17
C TYR A 21 -9.47 6.92 0.79
N VAL A 22 -10.12 5.76 0.73
CA VAL A 22 -10.87 5.25 -0.42
C VAL A 22 -12.29 5.01 0.04
N SER A 23 -13.28 5.61 -0.61
CA SER A 23 -14.65 5.60 -0.10
C SER A 23 -15.71 5.61 -1.18
N LYS A 24 -16.84 4.98 -0.88
CA LYS A 24 -18.08 5.08 -1.65
C LYS A 24 -19.25 4.77 -0.73
N GLY A 25 -20.27 5.62 -0.77
CA GLY A 25 -21.46 5.45 0.06
C GLY A 25 -21.13 5.42 1.55
N ARG A 26 -21.44 4.30 2.21
CA ARG A 26 -21.23 4.11 3.65
C ARG A 26 -20.01 3.26 3.99
N THR A 27 -19.15 3.00 3.01
CA THR A 27 -17.91 2.24 3.17
C THR A 27 -16.71 3.16 3.02
N VAL A 28 -15.78 3.08 3.97
CA VAL A 28 -14.53 3.84 3.97
C VAL A 28 -13.38 2.88 4.29
N LEU A 29 -12.39 2.84 3.41
CA LEU A 29 -11.09 2.25 3.67
C LEU A 29 -10.12 3.37 4.02
N ALA A 30 -9.59 3.35 5.24
CA ALA A 30 -8.59 4.30 5.73
C ALA A 30 -7.28 3.55 5.98
N THR A 31 -6.25 3.83 5.17
CA THR A 31 -4.96 3.12 5.23
C THR A 31 -3.82 4.05 5.59
N GLY A 32 -2.68 3.48 5.97
CA GLY A 32 -1.41 4.19 5.95
C GLY A 32 -0.97 4.58 4.54
N ARG A 33 0.13 5.32 4.45
CA ARG A 33 0.73 5.75 3.18
C ARG A 33 1.33 4.62 2.36
N ASP A 34 1.45 3.43 2.93
CA ASP A 34 1.86 2.20 2.26
C ASP A 34 0.64 1.39 1.79
N GLY A 35 -0.58 1.87 1.98
CA GLY A 35 -1.79 1.12 1.62
C GLY A 35 -2.16 0.00 2.60
N PHE A 36 -1.50 -0.14 3.74
CA PHE A 36 -1.84 -1.14 4.76
C PHE A 36 -2.28 -0.49 6.07
N PHE A 37 -2.78 -1.28 7.01
CA PHE A 37 -3.04 -0.83 8.38
C PHE A 37 -2.86 -1.96 9.38
N ASP A 38 -2.34 -1.61 10.56
CA ASP A 38 -2.06 -2.53 11.66
C ASP A 38 -2.37 -1.83 12.99
N ASN A 39 -3.60 -1.99 13.48
CA ASN A 39 -4.09 -1.46 14.77
C ASN A 39 -4.03 0.07 14.94
N GLY A 40 -3.96 0.85 13.86
CA GLY A 40 -4.03 2.31 13.93
C GLY A 40 -5.40 2.80 14.43
N SER A 41 -5.42 3.77 15.35
CA SER A 41 -6.69 4.30 15.90
C SER A 41 -7.56 5.00 14.86
N ASP A 42 -6.99 5.43 13.74
CA ASP A 42 -7.68 6.21 12.70
C ASP A 42 -7.71 5.45 11.35
N GLN A 43 -7.27 4.19 11.33
CA GLN A 43 -7.19 3.33 10.15
C GLN A 43 -8.13 2.12 10.29
N GLY A 44 -8.52 1.55 9.16
CA GLY A 44 -9.40 0.39 9.11
C GLY A 44 -10.32 0.36 7.90
N LEU A 45 -11.07 -0.73 7.80
CA LEU A 45 -12.25 -0.81 6.95
C LEU A 45 -13.49 -0.49 7.78
N PHE A 46 -14.21 0.55 7.40
CA PHE A 46 -15.41 1.01 8.09
C PHE A 46 -16.64 0.84 7.20
N VAL A 47 -17.70 0.27 7.75
CA VAL A 47 -19.02 0.14 7.11
C VAL A 47 -20.05 0.68 8.08
N HIS A 48 -20.85 1.66 7.66
CA HIS A 48 -21.88 2.28 8.52
C HIS A 48 -21.34 2.76 9.88
N GLN A 49 -20.16 3.40 9.89
CA GLN A 49 -19.49 3.91 11.10
C GLN A 49 -19.01 2.84 12.08
N THR A 50 -19.07 1.56 11.69
CA THR A 50 -18.49 0.45 12.45
C THR A 50 -17.16 0.06 11.82
N ARG A 51 -16.09 -0.06 12.61
CA ARG A 51 -14.81 -0.63 12.14
C ARG A 51 -14.96 -2.14 12.04
N LEU A 52 -14.94 -2.66 10.82
CA LEU A 52 -14.98 -4.10 10.57
C LEU A 52 -13.60 -4.72 10.65
N LEU A 53 -12.58 -4.04 10.11
CA LEU A 53 -11.18 -4.49 10.17
C LEU A 53 -10.32 -3.40 10.80
N SER A 54 -9.44 -3.80 11.71
CA SER A 54 -8.41 -2.94 12.31
C SER A 54 -6.99 -3.33 11.89
N ARG A 55 -6.85 -4.48 11.22
CA ARG A 55 -5.63 -4.97 10.58
C ARG A 55 -5.92 -5.44 9.15
N TYR A 56 -5.06 -5.03 8.21
CA TYR A 56 -5.07 -5.54 6.85
C TYR A 56 -3.72 -5.25 6.18
N ARG A 57 -2.91 -6.30 6.00
CA ARG A 57 -1.60 -6.19 5.35
C ARG A 57 -1.21 -7.47 4.63
N TYR A 58 -0.46 -7.32 3.54
CA TYR A 58 0.23 -8.44 2.91
C TYR A 58 1.64 -8.58 3.45
N LEU A 59 2.07 -9.83 3.60
CA LEU A 59 3.45 -10.19 3.88
C LEU A 59 3.94 -11.16 2.81
N ILE A 60 5.21 -11.01 2.43
CA ILE A 60 5.95 -11.96 1.59
C ILE A 60 7.09 -12.51 2.43
N ASN A 61 7.02 -13.80 2.74
CA ASN A 61 7.93 -14.49 3.68
C ASN A 61 8.00 -13.78 5.05
N GLY A 62 6.84 -13.47 5.65
CA GLY A 62 6.73 -12.83 6.96
C GLY A 62 7.18 -11.37 7.01
N ARG A 63 7.39 -10.70 5.88
CA ARG A 63 7.82 -9.30 5.81
C ARG A 63 6.91 -8.46 4.92
N PRO A 64 6.63 -7.20 5.28
CA PRO A 64 5.88 -6.31 4.41
C PRO A 64 6.66 -6.05 3.11
N PRO A 65 5.98 -6.06 1.95
CA PRO A 65 6.63 -5.72 0.69
C PRO A 65 6.91 -4.20 0.64
N TYR A 66 7.88 -3.80 -0.18
CA TYR A 66 8.28 -2.40 -0.30
C TYR A 66 7.32 -1.65 -1.23
N PRO A 67 6.66 -0.56 -0.80
CA PRO A 67 5.81 0.22 -1.69
C PRO A 67 6.66 0.97 -2.73
N VAL A 68 6.32 0.80 -4.00
CA VAL A 68 6.92 1.52 -5.13
C VAL A 68 6.06 2.71 -5.51
N SER A 69 4.76 2.48 -5.69
CA SER A 69 3.79 3.52 -6.01
C SER A 69 2.44 3.11 -5.47
N VAL A 70 1.78 4.02 -4.76
CA VAL A 70 0.44 3.81 -4.21
C VAL A 70 -0.37 5.08 -4.37
N SER A 71 -1.60 4.97 -4.88
CA SER A 71 -2.46 6.12 -5.07
C SER A 71 -3.93 5.74 -5.26
N ASN A 72 -4.80 6.70 -4.96
CA ASN A 72 -6.17 6.67 -5.46
C ASN A 72 -6.17 6.92 -6.97
N VAL A 73 -6.84 6.04 -7.71
CA VAL A 73 -7.15 6.26 -9.14
C VAL A 73 -8.44 7.08 -9.25
N ALA A 74 -9.39 6.85 -8.34
CA ALA A 74 -10.58 7.66 -8.13
C ALA A 74 -10.92 7.71 -6.63
N GLN A 75 -11.98 8.43 -6.25
CA GLN A 75 -12.42 8.46 -4.86
C GLN A 75 -12.68 7.05 -4.28
N HIS A 76 -13.19 6.15 -5.11
CA HIS A 76 -13.64 4.81 -4.73
C HIS A 76 -12.72 3.70 -5.25
N SER A 77 -11.60 4.04 -5.89
CA SER A 77 -10.64 3.06 -6.41
C SER A 77 -9.20 3.45 -6.11
N TRP A 78 -8.37 2.45 -5.87
CA TRP A 78 -7.00 2.63 -5.42
C TRP A 78 -6.11 1.55 -6.04
N LEU A 79 -4.86 1.91 -6.29
CA LEU A 79 -3.88 1.04 -6.92
C LEU A 79 -2.55 1.14 -6.17
N GLY A 80 -1.94 -0.02 -5.93
CA GLY A 80 -0.64 -0.13 -5.28
C GLY A 80 0.26 -1.12 -5.97
N TYR A 81 1.52 -0.73 -6.09
CA TYR A 81 2.62 -1.55 -6.62
C TYR A 81 3.66 -1.71 -5.54
N TYR A 82 4.06 -2.95 -5.31
CA TYR A 82 5.03 -3.32 -4.30
C TYR A 82 6.04 -4.31 -4.86
N ILE A 83 7.24 -4.28 -4.31
CA ILE A 83 8.29 -5.25 -4.65
C ILE A 83 8.78 -5.96 -3.40
N ALA A 84 9.12 -7.24 -3.55
CA ALA A 84 9.76 -8.04 -2.52
C ALA A 84 11.00 -8.74 -3.07
N PRO A 85 12.05 -8.91 -2.24
CA PRO A 85 13.22 -9.68 -2.62
C PRO A 85 12.85 -11.15 -2.80
N VAL A 86 13.49 -11.80 -3.76
CA VAL A 86 13.49 -13.26 -3.83
C VAL A 86 14.37 -13.87 -2.73
N PRO A 87 14.00 -15.03 -2.17
CA PRO A 87 14.83 -15.76 -1.20
C PRO A 87 16.13 -16.26 -1.85
N LYS A 88 17.17 -15.43 -1.88
CA LYS A 88 18.54 -15.82 -2.28
C LYS A 88 19.41 -15.99 -1.04
N ALA A 89 20.45 -16.82 -1.14
CA ALA A 89 21.47 -17.00 -0.11
C ALA A 89 22.37 -15.76 -0.01
N ALA A 90 21.79 -14.61 0.38
CA ALA A 90 22.50 -13.35 0.50
C ALA A 90 23.02 -13.17 1.93
N LYS A 91 24.30 -12.78 2.05
CA LYS A 91 24.97 -12.51 3.34
C LYS A 91 24.47 -11.23 4.03
N ARG A 92 23.71 -10.40 3.33
CA ARG A 92 23.13 -9.14 3.83
C ARG A 92 21.74 -8.91 3.27
N ARG A 93 20.98 -8.01 3.91
CA ARG A 93 19.71 -7.53 3.35
C ARG A 93 19.97 -6.76 2.04
N PRO A 94 19.21 -7.03 0.96
CA PRO A 94 19.32 -6.27 -0.27
C PRO A 94 18.76 -4.85 -0.09
N THR A 95 19.32 -3.90 -0.82
CA THR A 95 18.82 -2.54 -0.97
C THR A 95 17.60 -2.52 -1.90
N ILE A 96 16.77 -1.48 -1.85
CA ILE A 96 15.60 -1.35 -2.73
C ILE A 96 16.00 -1.38 -4.22
N SER A 97 17.14 -0.77 -4.57
CA SER A 97 17.67 -0.79 -5.94
C SER A 97 18.03 -2.21 -6.40
N GLU A 98 18.63 -3.01 -5.52
CA GLU A 98 18.94 -4.42 -5.81
C GLU A 98 17.67 -5.25 -5.94
N ILE A 99 16.64 -5.00 -5.12
CA ILE A 99 15.34 -5.69 -5.22
C ILE A 99 14.69 -5.38 -6.57
N ALA A 100 14.71 -4.13 -7.00
CA ALA A 100 14.06 -3.71 -8.24
C ALA A 100 14.59 -4.41 -9.50
N GLN A 101 15.82 -4.96 -9.48
CA GLN A 101 16.40 -5.69 -10.62
C GLN A 101 15.86 -7.12 -10.75
N GLU A 102 15.51 -7.76 -9.63
CA GLU A 102 15.10 -9.16 -9.55
C GLU A 102 14.04 -9.32 -8.44
N SER A 103 12.81 -8.90 -8.73
CA SER A 103 11.74 -8.84 -7.73
C SER A 103 10.60 -9.82 -7.99
N ILE A 104 9.88 -10.11 -6.92
CA ILE A 104 8.46 -10.43 -7.00
C ILE A 104 7.71 -9.11 -6.88
N GLU A 105 6.90 -8.78 -7.87
CA GLU A 105 5.96 -7.65 -7.79
C GLU A 105 4.63 -8.14 -7.26
N LEU A 106 4.07 -7.39 -6.32
CA LEU A 106 2.69 -7.48 -5.88
C LEU A 106 1.95 -6.22 -6.35
N ARG A 107 0.89 -6.40 -7.13
CA ARG A 107 -0.03 -5.34 -7.50
C ARG A 107 -1.36 -5.56 -6.79
N LEU A 108 -1.86 -4.51 -6.14
CA LEU A 108 -3.14 -4.50 -5.45
C LEU A 108 -4.06 -3.47 -6.10
N SER A 109 -5.20 -3.91 -6.61
CA SER A 109 -6.23 -3.04 -7.16
C SER A 109 -7.46 -3.11 -6.28
N ARG A 110 -7.89 -1.98 -5.72
CA ARG A 110 -8.99 -1.93 -4.76
C ARG A 110 -10.15 -1.12 -5.29
N TYR A 111 -11.35 -1.62 -5.02
CA TYR A 111 -12.61 -0.93 -5.28
C TYR A 111 -13.46 -0.92 -4.01
N VAL A 112 -13.90 0.27 -3.61
CA VAL A 112 -14.82 0.46 -2.48
C VAL A 112 -16.22 0.77 -3.00
N GLY A 113 -17.21 0.03 -2.49
CA GLY A 113 -18.63 0.16 -2.82
C GLY A 113 -19.49 -0.24 -1.63
N GLU A 114 -20.38 -1.21 -1.81
CA GLU A 114 -21.09 -1.90 -0.72
C GLU A 114 -20.18 -2.89 0.06
N GLY A 115 -18.88 -2.61 0.08
CA GLY A 115 -17.83 -3.48 0.59
C GLY A 115 -16.46 -3.09 0.01
N LEU A 116 -15.47 -3.94 0.25
CA LEU A 116 -14.13 -3.85 -0.34
C LEU A 116 -13.92 -5.03 -1.29
N HIS A 117 -13.66 -4.74 -2.56
CA HIS A 117 -13.14 -5.71 -3.53
C HIS A 117 -11.66 -5.42 -3.74
N GLU A 118 -10.83 -6.46 -3.71
CA GLU A 118 -9.40 -6.37 -4.00
C GLU A 118 -8.99 -7.45 -5.00
N ASP A 119 -8.36 -7.02 -6.10
CA ASP A 119 -7.65 -7.91 -7.02
C ASP A 119 -6.16 -7.90 -6.65
N VAL A 120 -5.59 -9.10 -6.56
CA VAL A 120 -4.22 -9.37 -6.11
C VAL A 120 -3.46 -10.04 -7.25
N ASP A 121 -2.54 -9.32 -7.87
CA ASP A 121 -1.69 -9.85 -8.93
C ASP A 121 -0.25 -10.01 -8.44
N LEU A 122 0.35 -11.15 -8.78
CA LEU A 122 1.75 -11.44 -8.51
C LEU A 122 2.50 -11.68 -9.81
N VAL A 123 3.63 -11.01 -9.98
CA VAL A 123 4.51 -11.18 -11.14
C VAL A 123 5.91 -11.51 -10.66
N ASN A 124 6.46 -12.60 -11.18
CA ASN A 124 7.86 -12.94 -11.00
C ASN A 124 8.69 -12.25 -12.08
N PHE A 125 9.38 -11.17 -11.74
CA PHE A 125 10.32 -10.49 -12.65
C PHE A 125 11.72 -11.09 -12.64
N THR A 126 11.92 -12.19 -11.91
CA THR A 126 13.14 -12.98 -12.07
C THR A 126 13.06 -13.90 -13.28
N GLN A 127 14.22 -14.31 -13.80
CA GLN A 127 14.31 -15.29 -14.88
C GLN A 127 14.39 -16.74 -14.35
N GLU A 128 14.06 -16.95 -13.07
CA GLU A 128 14.22 -18.22 -12.38
C GLU A 128 12.92 -18.65 -11.70
N LYS A 129 12.80 -19.95 -11.38
CA LYS A 129 11.69 -20.44 -10.58
C LYS A 129 11.85 -19.96 -9.13
N VAL A 130 10.79 -19.41 -8.58
CA VAL A 130 10.75 -18.85 -7.22
C VAL A 130 9.73 -19.60 -6.37
N GLN A 131 10.01 -19.71 -5.08
CA GLN A 131 9.06 -20.19 -4.08
C GLN A 131 9.09 -19.21 -2.90
N PHE A 132 7.91 -18.81 -2.46
CA PHE A 132 7.72 -17.89 -1.34
C PHE A 132 6.36 -18.13 -0.71
N MET A 133 6.18 -17.61 0.50
CA MET A 133 4.90 -17.58 1.20
C MET A 133 4.27 -16.19 1.04
N LEU A 134 3.03 -16.13 0.55
CA LEU A 134 2.21 -14.94 0.58
C LEU A 134 1.23 -15.08 1.75
N GLU A 135 1.14 -14.05 2.58
CA GLU A 135 0.25 -14.03 3.74
C GLU A 135 -0.62 -12.77 3.66
N LEU A 136 -1.91 -12.95 3.94
CA LEU A 136 -2.83 -11.85 4.21
C LEU A 136 -3.17 -11.89 5.70
N ASP A 137 -2.77 -10.85 6.43
CA ASP A 137 -2.96 -10.72 7.87
C ASP A 137 -4.07 -9.68 8.13
N LEU A 138 -5.19 -10.16 8.68
CA LEU A 138 -6.41 -9.39 8.99
C LEU A 138 -7.13 -9.96 10.22
N ASP A 139 -7.98 -9.15 10.87
CA ASP A 139 -8.73 -9.47 12.10
C ASP A 139 -10.25 -9.56 11.93
#